data_AF-A0AAJ4XRC1-F1
#
_entry.id   AF-A0AAJ4XRC1-F1
#
_cell.length_a   1.000
_cell.length_b   1.000
_cell.length_c   1.000
_cell.angle_alpha   90.00
_cell.angle_beta   90.00
_cell.angle_gamma   90.00
#
_symmetry.space_group_name_H-M   'P 1'
#
loop_
_entity.id
_entity.type
_entity.pdbx_description
1 polymer ?
#
loop_
_entity_poly.entity_id
_entity_poly.type
_entity_poly.pdbx_seq_one_letter_code
_entity_poly.pdbx_strand_id
1 'polypeptide(L)'
;MQASAVAGPSTAKEPTTSTLLLSTIEAYSDLTKHLFTLVENPSISKPKTVLDRASERSWTPDDIATTLSAIHDVDSLLSSRIAIAHQHAVNQAKTEALQARAKRRDRETRQAILELSQMNEDLVEITRLSEEELASIDRAEKRPIGHTTLLSYAQRLAKYTSAPPGYKLPTLTSSSVSKATGKAAETKAEEGEGGEGEKISLGADYNQYAKRAAAYYDPAIPSMPQEMPFPSDAMMRQGILNSAELLNGAPMAEVPVGDGEEGADGEDEMLPGTDFAGSFSHLREQQQQHGGMFGEDAGDAFDLDLN
;
A
#
# COMPACT_ATOMS: atom_id res chain seq x y z
N MET A 1 37.41 31.14 -18.00
CA MET A 1 37.53 29.68 -18.19
C MET A 1 38.82 29.24 -17.51
N GLN A 2 38.75 28.85 -16.25
CA GLN A 2 39.90 28.33 -15.49
C GLN A 2 39.91 26.81 -15.63
N ALA A 3 41.03 26.28 -16.11
CA ALA A 3 41.24 24.86 -16.33
C ALA A 3 41.27 24.13 -14.98
N SER A 4 40.30 23.25 -14.77
CA SER A 4 40.30 22.30 -13.67
C SER A 4 41.34 21.22 -13.98
N ALA A 5 42.46 21.25 -13.25
CA ALA A 5 43.46 20.19 -13.32
C ALA A 5 42.86 18.90 -12.76
N VAL A 6 42.55 17.96 -13.66
CA VAL A 6 42.19 16.59 -13.33
C VAL A 6 43.45 15.92 -12.77
N ALA A 7 43.47 15.70 -11.46
CA ALA A 7 44.50 14.91 -10.80
C ALA A 7 44.37 13.46 -11.26
N GLY A 8 45.35 12.99 -12.04
CA GLY A 8 45.46 11.58 -12.41
C GLY A 8 45.75 10.71 -11.18
N PRO A 9 45.39 9.42 -11.19
CA PRO A 9 45.66 8.50 -10.09
C PRO A 9 47.18 8.25 -10.00
N SER A 10 47.84 8.91 -9.06
CA SER A 10 49.23 8.62 -8.70
C SER A 10 49.28 7.23 -8.05
N THR A 11 49.79 6.25 -8.77
CA THR A 11 49.88 4.84 -8.37
C THR A 11 51.01 4.53 -7.38
N ALA A 12 51.66 5.54 -6.80
CA ALA A 12 52.55 5.34 -5.66
C ALA A 12 51.69 5.25 -4.40
N LYS A 13 51.63 4.06 -3.78
CA LYS A 13 50.96 3.88 -2.48
C LYS A 13 51.68 4.74 -1.44
N GLU A 14 51.16 5.94 -1.20
CA GLU A 14 51.62 6.77 -0.09
C GLU A 14 51.54 5.95 1.21
N PRO A 15 52.60 5.96 2.04
CA PRO A 15 52.59 5.20 3.27
C PRO A 15 51.45 5.70 4.16
N THR A 16 50.56 4.79 4.56
CA THR A 16 49.44 5.11 5.46
C THR A 16 49.98 5.69 6.77
N THR A 17 49.23 6.60 7.40
CA THR A 17 49.61 7.17 8.73
C THR A 17 49.91 6.08 9.77
N SER A 18 49.22 4.95 9.70
CA SER A 18 49.46 3.77 10.54
C SER A 18 50.82 3.11 10.27
N THR A 19 51.23 2.96 9.01
CA THR A 19 52.53 2.34 8.67
C THR A 19 53.68 3.27 9.05
N LEU A 20 53.49 4.58 8.92
CA LEU A 20 54.42 5.59 9.44
C LEU A 20 54.59 5.45 10.95
N LEU A 21 53.50 5.44 11.73
CA LEU A 21 53.60 5.35 13.20
C LEU A 21 54.26 4.05 13.65
N LEU A 22 53.87 2.91 13.07
CA LEU A 22 54.46 1.61 13.39
C LEU A 22 55.96 1.56 13.10
N SER A 23 56.40 2.09 11.95
CA SER A 23 57.82 2.14 11.58
C SER A 23 58.64 3.00 12.55
N THR A 24 58.11 4.14 13.03
CA THR A 24 58.76 4.93 14.08
C THR A 24 58.87 4.22 15.41
N ILE A 25 57.81 3.49 15.81
CA ILE A 25 57.78 2.76 17.09
C ILE A 25 58.77 1.59 17.03
N GLU A 26 58.87 0.90 15.88
CA GLU A 26 59.84 -0.16 15.65
C GLU A 26 61.28 0.38 15.74
N ALA A 27 61.56 1.52 15.08
CA ALA A 27 62.85 2.20 15.18
C ALA A 27 63.19 2.62 16.62
N TYR A 28 62.20 3.13 17.39
CA TYR A 28 62.38 3.46 18.80
C TYR A 28 62.71 2.22 19.65
N SER A 29 61.98 1.12 19.45
CA SER A 29 62.25 -0.17 20.11
C SER A 29 63.66 -0.67 19.79
N ASP A 30 64.10 -0.54 18.55
CA ASP A 30 65.42 -1.01 18.13
C ASP A 30 66.57 -0.16 18.68
N LEU A 31 66.40 1.16 18.74
CA LEU A 31 67.36 2.06 19.37
C LEU A 31 67.45 1.85 20.89
N THR A 32 66.33 1.62 21.57
CA THR A 32 66.32 1.34 23.01
C THR A 32 66.98 0.00 23.34
N LYS A 33 66.71 -1.06 22.57
CA LYS A 33 67.43 -2.34 22.68
C LYS A 33 68.93 -2.17 22.46
N HIS A 34 69.32 -1.36 21.48
CA HIS A 34 70.72 -1.07 21.21
C HIS A 34 71.38 -0.33 22.38
N LEU A 35 70.71 0.67 22.97
CA LEU A 35 71.17 1.37 24.16
C LEU A 35 71.43 0.40 25.31
N PHE A 36 70.48 -0.49 25.64
CA PHE A 36 70.68 -1.48 26.70
C PHE A 36 71.87 -2.41 26.41
N THR A 37 72.03 -2.85 25.16
CA THR A 37 73.16 -3.70 24.75
C THR A 37 74.50 -2.97 24.92
N LEU A 38 74.55 -1.68 24.60
CA LEU A 38 75.75 -0.83 24.73
C LEU A 38 76.10 -0.59 26.21
N VAL A 39 75.10 -0.41 27.06
CA VAL A 39 75.28 -0.26 28.52
C VAL A 39 75.76 -1.56 29.17
N GLU A 40 75.21 -2.71 28.77
CA GLU A 40 75.60 -4.02 29.32
C GLU A 40 76.98 -4.47 28.84
N ASN A 41 77.33 -4.22 27.57
CA ASN A 41 78.55 -4.71 26.95
C ASN A 41 79.22 -3.63 26.07
N PRO A 42 79.87 -2.62 26.67
CA PRO A 42 80.45 -1.49 25.93
C PRO A 42 81.60 -1.88 25.00
N SER A 43 82.25 -3.03 25.23
CA SER A 43 83.41 -3.49 24.43
C SER A 43 83.04 -4.31 23.18
N ILE A 44 81.77 -4.72 23.03
CA ILE A 44 81.33 -5.66 21.96
C ILE A 44 80.31 -4.98 21.02
N SER A 45 79.88 -3.75 21.29
CA SER A 45 78.86 -3.07 20.50
C SER A 45 79.35 -2.79 19.07
N LYS A 46 78.78 -3.52 18.10
CA LYS A 46 78.92 -3.20 16.68
C LYS A 46 77.90 -2.13 16.31
N PRO A 47 78.26 -1.17 15.44
CA PRO A 47 77.32 -0.16 14.98
C PRO A 47 76.17 -0.83 14.24
N LYS A 48 74.94 -0.64 14.72
CA LYS A 48 73.72 -1.16 14.09
C LYS A 48 72.98 0.01 13.44
N THR A 49 72.89 0.01 12.12
CA THR A 49 72.05 0.97 11.39
C THR A 49 70.57 0.64 11.67
N VAL A 50 69.86 1.56 12.29
CA VAL A 50 68.40 1.49 12.45
C VAL A 50 67.79 2.35 11.37
N LEU A 51 66.90 1.78 10.57
CA LEU A 51 66.24 2.45 9.45
C LEU A 51 64.76 2.60 9.76
N ASP A 52 64.25 3.84 9.73
CA ASP A 52 62.82 4.08 9.62
C ASP A 52 62.44 3.94 8.14
N ARG A 53 61.88 2.78 7.80
CA ARG A 53 61.51 2.39 6.43
C ARG A 53 60.53 3.36 5.78
N ALA A 54 59.79 4.12 6.58
CA ALA A 54 58.73 4.99 6.10
C ALA A 54 59.15 6.46 5.98
N SER A 55 60.26 6.91 6.58
CA SER A 55 60.79 8.28 6.37
C SER A 55 62.15 8.34 5.70
N GLU A 56 62.70 7.20 5.28
CA GLU A 56 64.05 7.09 4.72
C GLU A 56 65.14 7.60 5.68
N ARG A 57 64.78 7.88 6.94
CA ARG A 57 65.69 8.36 7.96
C ARG A 57 66.39 7.16 8.57
N SER A 58 67.71 7.22 8.60
CA SER A 58 68.55 6.19 9.20
C SER A 58 69.38 6.82 10.31
N TRP A 59 69.55 6.06 11.38
CA TRP A 59 70.42 6.41 12.49
C TRP A 59 71.51 5.36 12.59
N THR A 60 72.76 5.81 12.67
CA THR A 60 73.95 4.98 12.92
C THR A 60 74.54 5.39 14.27
N PRO A 61 73.95 4.95 15.38
CA PRO A 61 74.51 5.23 16.70
C PRO A 61 75.76 4.37 16.94
N ASP A 62 76.87 5.03 17.30
CA ASP A 62 78.15 4.39 17.63
C ASP A 62 78.49 4.50 19.13
N ASP A 63 77.81 5.40 19.86
CA ASP A 63 78.07 5.74 21.26
C ASP A 63 76.76 5.98 22.02
N ILE A 64 76.80 5.95 23.36
CA ILE A 64 75.65 6.19 24.23
C ILE A 64 75.06 7.58 23.97
N ALA A 65 75.91 8.60 23.84
CA ALA A 65 75.46 9.97 23.59
C ALA A 65 74.74 10.11 22.23
N THR A 66 75.27 9.45 21.19
CA THR A 66 74.65 9.47 19.85
C THR A 66 73.35 8.66 19.82
N THR A 67 73.27 7.56 20.58
CA THR A 67 72.03 6.78 20.76
C THR A 67 70.95 7.58 21.46
N LEU A 68 71.28 8.29 22.54
CA LEU A 68 70.34 9.16 23.26
C LEU A 68 69.83 10.31 22.37
N SER A 69 70.71 10.93 21.59
CA SER A 69 70.31 11.93 20.59
C SER A 69 69.38 11.34 19.54
N ALA A 70 69.66 10.14 19.04
CA ALA A 70 68.80 9.46 18.07
C ALA A 70 67.42 9.12 18.64
N ILE A 71 67.34 8.71 19.91
CA ILE A 71 66.08 8.46 20.60
C ILE A 71 65.25 9.75 20.72
N HIS A 72 65.88 10.86 21.10
CA HIS A 72 65.21 12.16 21.15
C HIS A 72 64.69 12.61 19.78
N ASP A 73 65.47 12.40 18.72
CA ASP A 73 65.04 12.67 17.35
C ASP A 73 63.83 11.80 16.95
N VAL A 74 63.81 10.52 17.29
CA VAL A 74 62.67 9.63 17.04
C VAL A 74 61.43 10.04 17.84
N ASP A 75 61.59 10.49 19.07
CA ASP A 75 60.49 10.99 19.90
C ASP A 75 59.87 12.28 19.30
N SER A 76 60.72 13.22 18.86
CA SER A 76 60.25 14.42 18.15
C SER A 76 59.51 14.05 16.86
N LEU A 77 60.00 13.08 16.11
CA LEU A 77 59.38 12.57 14.88
C LEU A 77 58.03 11.90 15.19
N LEU A 78 57.96 11.07 16.24
CA LEU A 78 56.73 10.41 16.68
C LEU A 78 55.66 11.44 17.08
N SER A 79 56.04 12.45 17.85
CA SER A 79 55.12 13.53 18.25
C SER A 79 54.52 14.27 17.04
N SER A 80 55.35 14.54 16.02
CA SER A 80 54.90 15.17 14.78
C SER A 80 53.91 14.29 13.99
N ARG A 81 54.16 12.98 13.94
CA ARG A 81 53.28 12.02 13.26
C ARG A 81 51.95 11.85 13.99
N ILE A 82 51.96 11.85 15.32
CA ILE A 82 50.73 11.83 16.12
C ILE A 82 49.88 13.07 15.85
N ALA A 83 50.50 14.26 15.76
CA ALA A 83 49.79 15.48 15.42
C ALA A 83 49.15 15.42 14.03
N ILE A 84 49.87 14.89 13.04
CA ILE A 84 49.35 14.66 11.67
C ILE A 84 48.20 13.65 11.70
N ALA A 85 48.35 12.52 12.41
CA ALA A 85 47.30 11.51 12.54
C ALA A 85 46.03 12.08 13.19
N HIS A 86 46.18 12.91 14.22
CA HIS A 86 45.06 13.62 14.85
C HIS A 86 44.37 14.57 13.86
N GLN A 87 45.14 15.33 13.08
CA GLN A 87 44.57 16.20 12.04
C GLN A 87 43.81 15.39 10.97
N HIS A 88 44.35 14.24 10.56
CA HIS A 88 43.65 13.33 9.64
C HIS A 88 42.35 12.81 10.24
N ALA A 89 42.32 12.44 11.53
CA ALA A 89 41.11 12.00 12.20
C ALA A 89 40.03 13.10 12.23
N VAL A 90 40.41 14.34 12.52
CA VAL A 90 39.50 15.50 12.48
C VAL A 90 38.96 15.76 11.07
N ASN A 91 39.84 15.70 10.06
CA ASN A 91 39.45 15.87 8.66
C ASN A 91 38.53 14.74 8.18
N GLN A 92 38.78 13.50 8.62
CA GLN A 92 37.95 12.34 8.33
C GLN A 92 36.54 12.52 8.92
N ALA A 93 36.44 12.89 10.19
CA ALA A 93 35.16 13.16 10.84
C ALA A 93 34.37 14.28 10.13
N LYS A 94 35.06 15.34 9.68
CA LYS A 94 34.45 16.41 8.89
C LYS A 94 33.95 15.91 7.54
N THR A 95 34.71 15.04 6.88
CA THR A 95 34.35 14.45 5.60
C THR A 95 33.11 13.56 5.73
N GLU A 96 33.06 12.72 6.77
CA GLU A 96 31.89 11.90 7.09
C GLU A 96 30.64 12.74 7.37
N ALA A 97 30.79 13.83 8.13
CA ALA A 97 29.69 14.77 8.37
C ALA A 97 29.19 15.45 7.07
N LEU A 98 30.10 15.84 6.17
CA LEU A 98 29.74 16.41 4.87
C LEU A 98 29.06 15.39 3.96
N GLN A 99 29.53 14.14 3.94
CA GLN A 99 28.92 13.04 3.20
C GLN A 99 27.51 12.75 3.71
N ALA A 100 27.31 12.70 5.04
CA ALA A 100 25.99 12.52 5.64
C ALA A 100 25.03 13.66 5.26
N ARG A 101 25.52 14.91 5.25
CA ARG A 101 24.73 16.08 4.81
C ARG A 101 24.39 16.04 3.33
N ALA A 102 25.32 15.60 2.47
CA ALA A 102 25.06 15.43 1.05
C ALA A 102 23.98 14.36 0.81
N LYS A 103 24.14 13.17 1.40
CA LYS A 103 23.15 12.08 1.33
C LYS A 103 21.77 12.50 1.83
N ARG A 104 21.71 13.33 2.88
CA ARG A 104 20.44 13.88 3.38
C ARG A 104 19.77 14.77 2.33
N ARG A 105 20.51 15.73 1.75
CA ARG A 105 19.96 16.59 0.70
C ARG A 105 19.51 15.81 -0.51
N ASP A 106 20.26 14.78 -0.91
CA ASP A 106 19.88 13.94 -2.06
C ASP A 106 18.57 13.18 -1.82
N ARG A 107 18.29 12.80 -0.57
CA ARG A 107 16.99 12.21 -0.20
C ARG A 107 15.88 13.25 -0.25
N GLU A 108 16.13 14.45 0.29
CA GLU A 108 15.17 15.56 0.26
C GLU A 108 14.83 15.97 -1.18
N THR A 109 15.81 16.03 -2.09
CA THR A 109 15.57 16.35 -3.50
C THR A 109 14.81 15.24 -4.23
N ARG A 110 15.14 13.97 -3.99
CA ARG A 110 14.37 12.84 -4.56
C ARG A 110 12.92 12.85 -4.09
N GLN A 111 12.68 13.11 -2.80
CA GLN A 111 11.34 13.22 -2.27
C GLN A 111 10.56 14.36 -2.93
N ALA A 112 11.17 15.55 -3.06
CA ALA A 112 10.54 16.67 -3.75
C ALA A 112 10.20 16.36 -5.22
N ILE A 113 11.06 15.61 -5.93
CA ILE A 113 10.80 15.19 -7.30
C ILE A 113 9.60 14.23 -7.37
N LEU A 114 9.50 13.28 -6.43
CA LEU A 114 8.35 12.36 -6.36
C LEU A 114 7.04 13.08 -6.02
N GLU A 115 7.09 14.05 -5.11
CA GLU A 115 5.93 14.89 -4.80
C GLU A 115 5.50 15.71 -6.02
N LEU A 116 6.45 16.29 -6.76
CA LEU A 116 6.14 17.02 -8.00
C LEU A 116 5.59 16.11 -9.10
N SER A 117 6.09 14.88 -9.26
CA SER A 117 5.54 13.94 -10.25
C SER A 117 4.12 13.55 -9.89
N GLN A 118 3.82 13.31 -8.61
CA GLN A 118 2.47 13.03 -8.14
C GLN A 118 1.53 14.21 -8.41
N MET A 119 1.93 15.43 -8.05
CA MET A 119 1.13 16.63 -8.34
C MET A 119 0.87 16.81 -9.85
N ASN A 120 1.83 16.46 -10.69
CA ASN A 120 1.67 16.52 -12.14
C ASN A 120 0.67 15.47 -12.64
N GLU A 121 0.71 14.24 -12.12
CA GLU A 121 -0.28 13.20 -12.41
C GLU A 121 -1.69 13.63 -12.00
N ASP A 122 -1.86 14.18 -10.79
CA ASP A 122 -3.13 14.70 -10.29
C ASP A 122 -3.66 15.83 -11.19
N LEU A 123 -2.79 16.75 -11.63
CA LEU A 123 -3.16 17.83 -12.55
C LEU A 123 -3.60 17.30 -13.92
N VAL A 124 -2.90 16.31 -14.46
CA VAL A 124 -3.28 15.66 -15.73
C VAL A 124 -4.65 14.98 -15.59
N GLU A 125 -4.90 14.29 -14.48
CA GLU A 125 -6.21 13.69 -14.22
C GLU A 125 -7.33 14.73 -14.15
N ILE A 126 -7.13 15.84 -13.41
CA ILE A 126 -8.10 16.94 -13.33
C ILE A 126 -8.38 17.52 -14.71
N THR A 127 -7.33 17.75 -15.53
CA THR A 127 -7.53 18.27 -16.89
C THR A 127 -8.35 17.30 -17.74
N ARG A 128 -8.07 15.99 -17.68
CA ARG A 128 -8.84 14.97 -18.38
C ARG A 128 -10.31 14.96 -17.95
N LEU A 129 -10.58 14.99 -16.65
CA LEU A 129 -11.95 15.03 -16.12
C LEU A 129 -12.68 16.30 -16.58
N SER A 130 -12.00 17.45 -16.60
CA SER A 130 -12.60 18.71 -17.07
C SER A 130 -12.93 18.68 -18.56
N GLU A 131 -12.10 18.04 -19.39
CA GLU A 131 -12.37 17.85 -20.82
C GLU A 131 -13.57 16.91 -21.04
N GLU A 132 -13.70 15.86 -20.24
CA GLU A 132 -14.84 14.94 -20.27
C GLU A 132 -16.14 15.65 -19.85
N GLU A 133 -16.09 16.48 -18.81
CA GLU A 133 -17.22 17.31 -18.36
C GLU A 133 -17.63 18.32 -19.44
N LEU A 134 -16.69 19.05 -20.04
CA LEU A 134 -16.97 19.97 -21.14
C LEU A 134 -17.59 19.24 -22.33
N ALA A 135 -17.06 18.07 -22.70
CA ALA A 135 -17.64 17.24 -23.75
C ALA A 135 -19.07 16.77 -23.40
N SER A 136 -19.37 16.52 -22.12
CA SER A 136 -20.71 16.16 -21.67
C SER A 136 -21.69 17.34 -21.77
N ILE A 137 -21.23 18.54 -21.40
CA ILE A 137 -22.00 19.78 -21.50
C ILE A 137 -22.30 20.08 -22.97
N ASP A 138 -21.28 20.05 -23.84
CA ASP A 138 -21.44 20.23 -25.28
C ASP A 138 -22.46 19.27 -25.90
N ARG A 139 -22.46 18.00 -25.46
CA ARG A 139 -23.45 17.01 -25.92
C ARG A 139 -24.86 17.37 -25.43
N ALA A 140 -24.99 17.83 -24.19
CA ALA A 140 -26.26 18.27 -23.63
C ALA A 140 -26.80 19.53 -24.32
N GLU A 141 -25.92 20.50 -24.62
CA GLU A 141 -26.26 21.72 -25.35
C GLU A 141 -26.70 21.44 -26.78
N LYS A 142 -26.02 20.51 -27.47
CA LYS A 142 -26.40 20.08 -28.84
C LYS A 142 -27.70 19.29 -28.88
N ARG A 143 -28.13 18.71 -27.76
CA ARG A 143 -29.35 17.89 -27.63
C ARG A 143 -30.19 18.37 -26.45
N PRO A 144 -30.73 19.59 -26.49
CA PRO A 144 -31.53 20.11 -25.40
C PRO A 144 -32.80 19.28 -25.26
N ILE A 145 -33.08 18.83 -24.04
CA ILE A 145 -34.30 18.09 -23.75
C ILE A 145 -35.47 19.08 -23.72
N GLY A 146 -36.53 18.78 -24.48
CA GLY A 146 -37.72 19.62 -24.49
C GLY A 146 -38.40 19.68 -23.12
N HIS A 147 -38.91 20.86 -22.75
CA HIS A 147 -39.63 21.05 -21.49
C HIS A 147 -40.86 20.13 -21.37
N THR A 148 -41.56 19.87 -22.48
CA THR A 148 -42.72 18.98 -22.53
C THR A 148 -42.35 17.52 -22.26
N THR A 149 -41.21 17.05 -22.77
CA THR A 149 -40.72 15.69 -22.52
C THR A 149 -40.27 15.53 -21.07
N LEU A 150 -39.61 16.54 -20.49
CA LEU A 150 -39.25 16.54 -19.07
C LEU A 150 -40.48 16.49 -18.16
N LEU A 151 -41.49 17.34 -18.40
CA LEU A 151 -42.71 17.36 -17.59
C LEU A 151 -43.48 16.05 -17.68
N SER A 152 -43.66 15.50 -18.88
CA SER A 152 -44.37 14.24 -19.06
C SER A 152 -43.64 13.07 -18.41
N TYR A 153 -42.31 13.02 -18.50
CA TYR A 153 -41.50 12.02 -17.81
C TYR A 153 -41.56 12.18 -16.28
N ALA A 154 -41.42 13.41 -15.76
CA ALA A 154 -41.53 13.70 -14.34
C ALA A 154 -42.93 13.33 -13.79
N GLN A 155 -44.00 13.62 -14.52
CA GLN A 155 -45.36 13.22 -14.13
C GLN A 155 -45.53 11.69 -14.09
N ARG A 156 -44.89 10.95 -15.00
CA ARG A 156 -44.87 9.47 -14.96
C ARG A 156 -44.08 8.99 -13.75
N LEU A 157 -42.88 9.51 -13.54
CA LEU A 157 -42.01 9.14 -12.43
C LEU A 157 -42.70 9.42 -11.08
N ALA A 158 -43.37 10.57 -10.96
CA ALA A 158 -44.08 10.97 -9.75
C ALA A 158 -45.15 9.96 -9.32
N LYS A 159 -45.82 9.26 -10.25
CA LYS A 159 -46.78 8.20 -9.88
C LYS A 159 -46.10 7.04 -9.14
N TYR A 160 -44.87 6.71 -9.52
CA TYR A 160 -44.10 5.59 -8.96
C TYR A 160 -43.20 5.99 -7.79
N THR A 161 -42.84 7.27 -7.68
CA THR A 161 -41.95 7.78 -6.62
C THR A 161 -42.67 8.59 -5.55
N SER A 162 -43.89 9.05 -5.80
CA SER A 162 -44.70 9.67 -4.76
C SER A 162 -45.24 8.60 -3.82
N ALA A 163 -45.09 8.85 -2.53
CA ALA A 163 -45.72 8.02 -1.53
C ALA A 163 -47.25 8.10 -1.71
N PRO A 164 -47.98 6.97 -1.70
CA PRO A 164 -49.42 6.97 -1.85
C PRO A 164 -50.08 7.95 -0.88
N PRO A 165 -51.16 8.67 -1.26
CA PRO A 165 -51.88 9.55 -0.36
C PRO A 165 -52.30 8.81 0.91
N GLY A 166 -51.74 9.18 2.06
CA GLY A 166 -51.96 8.50 3.35
C GLY A 166 -50.80 7.62 3.84
N TYR A 167 -49.75 7.42 3.04
CA TYR A 167 -48.54 6.72 3.48
C TYR A 167 -47.76 7.57 4.50
N LYS A 168 -48.01 7.31 5.79
CA LYS A 168 -47.19 7.86 6.87
C LYS A 168 -45.91 7.05 6.92
N LEU A 169 -44.79 7.68 6.57
CA LEU A 169 -43.47 7.12 6.85
C LEU A 169 -43.45 6.73 8.33
N PRO A 170 -43.02 5.50 8.69
CA PRO A 170 -42.69 5.21 10.07
C PRO A 170 -41.74 6.32 10.50
N THR A 171 -42.15 7.12 11.48
CA THR A 171 -41.23 8.04 12.12
C THR A 171 -40.15 7.14 12.68
N LEU A 172 -39.04 6.99 11.95
CA LEU A 172 -37.79 6.51 12.50
C LEU A 172 -37.60 7.43 13.69
N THR A 173 -37.88 6.89 14.88
CA THR A 173 -37.57 7.52 16.13
C THR A 173 -36.14 7.97 15.97
N SER A 174 -35.97 9.28 15.91
CA SER A 174 -34.71 9.98 15.92
C SER A 174 -34.02 9.68 17.25
N SER A 175 -33.59 8.43 17.43
CA SER A 175 -32.76 8.00 18.53
C SER A 175 -31.34 8.43 18.22
N SER A 176 -31.07 9.74 18.37
CA SER A 176 -29.78 10.28 18.82
C SER A 176 -29.58 11.78 18.61
N VAL A 177 -30.62 12.61 18.41
CA VAL A 177 -30.43 14.07 18.51
C VAL A 177 -31.65 14.70 19.17
N SER A 178 -31.60 14.81 20.51
CA SER A 178 -32.17 15.90 21.32
C SER A 178 -32.26 15.50 22.80
N LYS A 179 -31.14 15.62 23.54
CA LYS A 179 -31.20 15.84 24.99
C LYS A 179 -31.04 17.34 25.22
N ALA A 180 -32.14 18.08 25.14
CA ALA A 180 -32.25 19.43 25.67
C ALA A 180 -33.74 19.77 25.91
N THR A 181 -34.19 19.45 27.12
CA THR A 181 -35.02 20.31 27.98
C THR A 181 -36.04 21.26 27.32
N GLY A 182 -37.33 20.96 27.51
CA GLY A 182 -38.37 21.99 27.36
C GLY A 182 -39.83 21.51 27.30
N LYS A 183 -40.41 21.21 28.47
CA LYS A 183 -41.81 21.49 28.90
C LYS A 183 -43.03 21.28 27.96
N ALA A 184 -43.99 20.56 28.56
CA ALA A 184 -45.45 20.69 28.46
C ALA A 184 -46.20 19.91 27.36
N ALA A 185 -46.85 18.85 27.84
CA ALA A 185 -47.96 18.15 27.22
C ALA A 185 -49.27 18.96 27.36
N GLU A 186 -50.12 18.92 26.34
CA GLU A 186 -51.51 18.45 26.42
C GLU A 186 -52.19 18.63 25.07
N THR A 187 -52.66 17.55 24.46
CA THR A 187 -53.96 17.52 23.78
C THR A 187 -54.39 16.08 23.56
N LYS A 188 -55.64 15.86 23.96
CA LYS A 188 -56.35 14.61 24.18
C LYS A 188 -57.17 14.29 22.93
N ALA A 189 -57.15 13.05 22.45
CA ALA A 189 -58.22 12.47 21.65
C ALA A 189 -58.18 10.93 21.77
N GLU A 190 -59.23 10.40 22.40
CA GLU A 190 -59.83 9.07 22.20
C GLU A 190 -60.10 8.85 20.70
N GLU A 191 -60.30 7.67 20.13
CA GLU A 191 -60.99 6.44 20.53
C GLU A 191 -60.72 5.43 19.40
N GLY A 192 -60.76 4.11 19.64
CA GLY A 192 -60.59 3.15 18.54
C GLY A 192 -60.35 1.71 18.96
N GLU A 193 -61.35 1.15 19.64
CA GLU A 193 -61.54 -0.26 19.96
C GLU A 193 -61.53 -1.15 18.69
N GLY A 194 -60.88 -2.32 18.73
CA GLY A 194 -60.87 -3.22 17.58
C GLY A 194 -60.09 -4.52 17.75
N GLY A 195 -60.71 -5.50 18.39
CA GLY A 195 -60.69 -6.91 17.95
C GLY A 195 -59.42 -7.72 18.18
N GLU A 196 -59.42 -8.50 19.25
CA GLU A 196 -58.51 -9.61 19.49
C GLU A 196 -58.64 -10.67 18.37
N GLY A 197 -57.61 -10.80 17.54
CA GLY A 197 -57.43 -11.96 16.68
C GLY A 197 -56.89 -13.12 17.50
N GLU A 198 -57.72 -14.14 17.73
CA GLU A 198 -57.35 -15.42 18.35
C GLU A 198 -56.05 -15.96 17.77
N LYS A 199 -55.00 -16.03 18.60
CA LYS A 199 -53.80 -16.80 18.30
C LYS A 199 -54.13 -18.27 18.52
N ILE A 200 -54.51 -18.96 17.46
CA ILE A 200 -54.53 -20.43 17.45
C ILE A 200 -53.09 -20.89 17.72
N SER A 201 -52.83 -21.38 18.92
CA SER A 201 -51.55 -21.95 19.32
C SER A 201 -51.41 -23.35 18.71
N LEU A 202 -50.93 -23.43 17.46
CA LEU A 202 -50.40 -24.69 16.92
C LEU A 202 -49.06 -24.99 17.62
N GLY A 203 -48.91 -26.24 18.06
CA GLY A 203 -47.85 -26.73 18.94
C GLY A 203 -46.42 -26.54 18.44
N ALA A 204 -45.47 -26.90 19.32
CA ALA A 204 -44.04 -26.59 19.22
C ALA A 204 -43.28 -27.11 17.99
N ASP A 205 -43.91 -27.94 17.15
CA ASP A 205 -43.28 -28.56 15.98
C ASP A 205 -43.73 -27.93 14.64
N TYR A 206 -44.42 -26.78 14.66
CA TYR A 206 -44.87 -26.12 13.43
C TYR A 206 -43.76 -25.26 12.79
N ASN A 207 -43.37 -25.67 11.57
CA ASN A 207 -42.25 -25.17 10.78
C ASN A 207 -42.25 -23.62 10.65
N GLN A 208 -41.23 -22.95 11.21
CA GLN A 208 -41.15 -21.47 11.21
C GLN A 208 -41.09 -20.85 9.80
N TYR A 209 -40.64 -21.62 8.80
CA TYR A 209 -40.64 -21.19 7.39
C TYR A 209 -42.06 -21.02 6.83
N ALA A 210 -43.06 -21.75 7.34
CA ALA A 210 -44.46 -21.63 6.91
C ALA A 210 -45.09 -20.29 7.32
N LYS A 211 -44.70 -19.72 8.47
CA LYS A 211 -45.16 -18.38 8.88
C LYS A 211 -44.64 -17.27 7.97
N ARG A 212 -43.41 -17.41 7.45
CA ARG A 212 -42.84 -16.42 6.53
C ARG A 212 -43.47 -16.53 5.15
N ALA A 213 -43.81 -17.74 4.69
CA ALA A 213 -44.50 -17.97 3.42
C ALA A 213 -45.99 -17.57 3.45
N ALA A 214 -46.69 -17.78 4.57
CA ALA A 214 -48.10 -17.39 4.71
C ALA A 214 -48.32 -15.87 4.66
N ALA A 215 -47.30 -15.07 4.99
CA ALA A 215 -47.35 -13.61 4.83
C ALA A 215 -47.34 -13.14 3.35
N TYR A 216 -46.98 -14.02 2.40
CA TYR A 216 -46.91 -13.70 0.98
C TYR A 216 -48.17 -14.09 0.19
N TYR A 217 -49.10 -14.85 0.78
CA TYR A 217 -50.35 -15.25 0.13
C TYR A 217 -51.51 -15.10 1.11
N ASP A 218 -51.99 -13.86 1.24
CA ASP A 218 -53.30 -13.57 1.82
C ASP A 218 -54.34 -13.46 0.68
N PRO A 219 -55.30 -14.39 0.56
CA PRO A 219 -56.30 -14.38 -0.50
C PRO A 219 -57.36 -13.27 -0.36
N ALA A 220 -57.30 -12.44 0.69
CA ALA A 220 -58.26 -11.35 0.94
C ALA A 220 -57.70 -9.94 0.72
N ILE A 221 -56.53 -9.77 0.07
CA ILE A 221 -56.04 -8.43 -0.26
C ILE A 221 -56.93 -7.82 -1.37
N PRO A 222 -57.63 -6.70 -1.11
CA PRO A 222 -58.37 -5.98 -2.14
C PRO A 222 -57.43 -5.58 -3.27
N SER A 223 -57.92 -5.71 -4.50
CA SER A 223 -57.22 -5.47 -5.77
C SER A 223 -56.79 -4.02 -6.04
N MET A 224 -56.34 -3.28 -5.02
CA MET A 224 -55.64 -2.03 -5.26
C MET A 224 -54.17 -2.32 -5.52
N PRO A 225 -53.61 -1.90 -6.68
CA PRO A 225 -52.22 -2.12 -6.99
C PRO A 225 -51.37 -1.30 -6.04
N GLN A 226 -50.84 -1.94 -5.02
CA GLN A 226 -49.69 -1.45 -4.29
C GLN A 226 -48.49 -1.66 -5.23
N GLU A 227 -48.28 -0.68 -6.11
CA GLU A 227 -47.17 -0.68 -7.06
C GLU A 227 -45.87 -0.68 -6.25
N MET A 228 -45.31 -1.87 -6.10
CA MET A 228 -43.99 -2.08 -5.52
C MET A 228 -42.97 -1.24 -6.31
N PRO A 229 -41.88 -0.77 -5.69
CA PRO A 229 -40.88 0.06 -6.37
C PRO A 229 -40.12 -0.67 -7.50
N PHE A 230 -40.38 -1.97 -7.65
CA PHE A 230 -39.88 -2.83 -8.69
C PHE A 230 -41.06 -3.50 -9.43
N PRO A 231 -40.87 -3.88 -10.71
CA PRO A 231 -41.85 -4.67 -11.47
C PRO A 231 -42.40 -5.82 -10.64
N SER A 232 -43.73 -5.96 -10.56
CA SER A 232 -44.34 -7.09 -9.85
C SER A 232 -44.01 -8.40 -10.57
N ASP A 233 -43.89 -9.50 -9.81
CA ASP A 233 -43.67 -10.83 -10.38
C ASP A 233 -44.75 -11.20 -11.41
N ALA A 234 -46.00 -10.83 -11.14
CA ALA A 234 -47.10 -10.97 -12.10
C ALA A 234 -46.85 -10.18 -13.41
N MET A 235 -46.35 -8.94 -13.33
CA MET A 235 -46.04 -8.13 -14.52
C MET A 235 -44.81 -8.65 -15.27
N MET A 236 -43.82 -9.22 -14.57
CA MET A 236 -42.68 -9.89 -15.21
C MET A 236 -43.13 -11.15 -15.93
N ARG A 237 -44.00 -11.96 -15.30
CA ARG A 237 -44.54 -13.19 -15.89
C ARG A 237 -45.48 -12.94 -17.08
N GLN A 238 -46.25 -11.86 -17.03
CA GLN A 238 -47.11 -11.43 -18.12
C GLN A 238 -46.38 -10.57 -19.16
N GLY A 239 -45.15 -10.16 -18.87
CA GLY A 239 -44.34 -9.33 -19.74
C GLY A 239 -44.12 -9.98 -21.10
N ILE A 240 -43.94 -9.14 -22.11
CA ILE A 240 -43.82 -9.55 -23.52
C ILE A 240 -42.72 -10.62 -23.70
N LEU A 241 -41.67 -10.57 -22.88
CA LEU A 241 -40.56 -11.53 -22.88
C LEU A 241 -41.02 -12.97 -22.56
N ASN A 242 -41.77 -13.19 -21.48
CA ASN A 242 -42.30 -14.52 -21.13
C ASN A 242 -43.38 -14.98 -22.12
N SER A 243 -44.23 -14.07 -22.60
CA SER A 243 -45.24 -14.44 -23.59
C SER A 243 -44.65 -14.83 -24.95
N ALA A 244 -43.52 -14.23 -25.33
CA ALA A 244 -42.80 -14.56 -26.56
C ALA A 244 -42.03 -15.89 -26.45
N GLU A 245 -41.49 -16.22 -25.28
CA GLU A 245 -40.90 -17.54 -25.00
C GLU A 245 -41.94 -18.66 -24.98
N LEU A 246 -43.13 -18.39 -24.42
CA LEU A 246 -44.29 -19.27 -24.50
C LEU A 246 -44.77 -19.47 -25.95
N LEU A 247 -44.75 -18.42 -26.78
CA LEU A 247 -45.16 -18.48 -28.18
C LEU A 247 -44.12 -19.19 -29.08
N ASN A 248 -42.83 -19.11 -28.72
CA ASN A 248 -41.73 -19.80 -29.41
C ASN A 248 -41.49 -21.24 -28.90
N GLY A 249 -42.33 -21.76 -28.00
CA GLY A 249 -42.33 -23.18 -27.64
C GLY A 249 -41.16 -23.62 -26.76
N ALA A 250 -40.66 -22.76 -25.87
CA ALA A 250 -39.79 -23.23 -24.80
C ALA A 250 -40.63 -24.05 -23.80
N PRO A 251 -40.18 -25.26 -23.38
CA PRO A 251 -40.90 -26.03 -22.38
C PRO A 251 -40.95 -25.25 -21.07
N MET A 252 -42.16 -25.07 -20.56
CA MET A 252 -42.43 -24.48 -19.25
C MET A 252 -41.57 -25.17 -18.20
N ALA A 253 -40.83 -24.39 -17.40
CA ALA A 253 -40.21 -24.93 -16.20
C ALA A 253 -41.31 -25.58 -15.35
N GLU A 254 -41.20 -26.90 -15.18
CA GLU A 254 -42.18 -27.71 -14.46
C GLU A 254 -42.40 -27.15 -13.06
N VAL A 255 -43.65 -26.87 -12.73
CA VAL A 255 -44.09 -26.71 -11.35
C VAL A 255 -43.96 -28.11 -10.73
N PRO A 256 -43.23 -28.31 -9.62
CA PRO A 256 -43.12 -29.63 -9.03
C PRO A 256 -44.48 -30.01 -8.45
N VAL A 257 -45.19 -30.87 -9.18
CA VAL A 257 -46.34 -31.61 -8.66
C VAL A 257 -45.76 -32.68 -7.75
N GLY A 258 -46.02 -32.55 -6.45
CA GLY A 258 -45.73 -33.61 -5.50
C GLY A 258 -46.68 -34.77 -5.72
N ASP A 259 -46.10 -35.96 -5.84
CA ASP A 259 -46.64 -37.28 -5.47
C ASP A 259 -45.39 -38.18 -5.41
N GLY A 260 -45.16 -38.99 -4.37
CA GLY A 260 -46.06 -40.06 -3.96
C GLY A 260 -45.54 -41.37 -4.53
N GLU A 261 -44.56 -41.95 -3.83
CA GLU A 261 -44.22 -43.37 -3.70
C GLU A 261 -44.02 -44.33 -4.91
N GLU A 262 -42.92 -45.08 -4.76
CA GLU A 262 -42.67 -46.48 -5.16
C GLU A 262 -42.25 -46.86 -6.61
N GLY A 263 -41.06 -47.47 -6.71
CA GLY A 263 -40.87 -48.67 -7.54
C GLY A 263 -39.69 -48.71 -8.52
N ALA A 264 -38.56 -49.26 -8.05
CA ALA A 264 -37.65 -50.21 -8.71
C ALA A 264 -36.92 -49.89 -10.04
N ASP A 265 -35.60 -50.07 -9.94
CA ASP A 265 -34.63 -50.61 -10.92
C ASP A 265 -34.23 -49.81 -12.18
N GLY A 266 -32.93 -49.46 -12.21
CA GLY A 266 -32.09 -49.76 -13.38
C GLY A 266 -31.65 -48.59 -14.25
N GLU A 267 -30.34 -48.35 -14.21
CA GLU A 267 -29.47 -47.81 -15.28
C GLU A 267 -29.19 -46.30 -15.29
N ASP A 268 -27.93 -46.00 -14.94
CA ASP A 268 -27.25 -44.71 -14.96
C ASP A 268 -27.23 -44.07 -16.37
N GLU A 269 -27.94 -42.97 -16.54
CA GLU A 269 -27.65 -41.98 -17.58
C GLU A 269 -27.72 -40.57 -16.96
N MET A 270 -26.59 -40.11 -16.39
CA MET A 270 -26.45 -38.77 -15.84
C MET A 270 -26.51 -37.72 -16.96
N LEU A 271 -27.66 -37.06 -17.08
CA LEU A 271 -27.73 -35.75 -17.73
C LEU A 271 -26.91 -34.72 -16.92
N PRO A 272 -26.22 -33.77 -17.58
CA PRO A 272 -25.30 -32.86 -16.91
C PRO A 272 -26.08 -31.87 -16.05
N GLY A 273 -26.01 -32.04 -14.73
CA GLY A 273 -26.33 -30.98 -13.79
C GLY A 273 -25.46 -29.78 -14.11
N THR A 274 -26.07 -28.69 -14.55
CA THR A 274 -25.39 -27.42 -14.80
C THR A 274 -24.97 -26.83 -13.44
N ASP A 275 -23.81 -27.26 -12.96
CA ASP A 275 -23.13 -26.68 -11.80
C ASP A 275 -22.62 -25.29 -12.15
N PHE A 276 -23.52 -24.31 -12.06
CA PHE A 276 -23.24 -22.89 -12.26
C PHE A 276 -22.13 -22.39 -11.30
N ALA A 277 -21.95 -23.05 -10.16
CA ALA A 277 -20.89 -22.77 -9.21
C ALA A 277 -19.48 -23.11 -9.75
N GLY A 278 -19.35 -24.13 -10.62
CA GLY A 278 -18.07 -24.52 -11.21
C GLY A 278 -17.57 -23.55 -12.28
N SER A 279 -18.48 -22.93 -13.06
CA SER A 279 -18.10 -21.98 -14.10
C SER A 279 -17.51 -20.67 -13.55
N PHE A 280 -17.88 -20.26 -12.33
CA PHE A 280 -17.30 -19.07 -11.68
C PHE A 280 -15.93 -19.32 -11.07
N SER A 281 -15.61 -20.56 -10.64
CA SER A 281 -14.27 -20.86 -10.12
C SER A 281 -13.23 -20.80 -11.25
N HIS A 282 -13.59 -21.28 -12.43
CA HIS A 282 -12.69 -21.30 -13.59
C HIS A 282 -12.36 -19.91 -14.13
N LEU A 283 -13.32 -18.97 -14.10
CA LEU A 283 -13.08 -17.58 -14.52
C LEU A 283 -12.19 -16.81 -13.53
N ARG A 284 -12.29 -17.12 -12.23
CA ARG A 284 -11.45 -16.50 -11.18
C ARG A 284 -10.01 -16.99 -11.23
N GLU A 285 -9.81 -18.27 -11.55
CA GLU A 285 -8.49 -18.87 -11.71
C GLU A 285 -7.77 -18.34 -12.97
N GLN A 286 -8.53 -18.09 -14.05
CA GLN A 286 -8.00 -17.48 -15.27
C GLN A 286 -7.59 -16.00 -15.09
N GLN A 287 -8.27 -15.24 -14.23
CA GLN A 287 -7.86 -13.87 -13.88
C GLN A 287 -6.58 -13.81 -13.03
N GLN A 288 -6.34 -14.81 -12.18
CA GLN A 288 -5.12 -14.85 -11.36
C GLN A 288 -3.90 -15.23 -12.18
N GLN A 289 -4.02 -16.10 -13.18
CA GLN A 289 -2.90 -16.44 -14.07
C GLN A 289 -2.47 -15.28 -14.98
N HIS A 290 -3.38 -14.39 -15.36
CA HIS A 290 -3.01 -13.21 -16.16
C HIS A 290 -2.49 -12.01 -15.35
N GLY A 291 -2.70 -11.98 -14.03
CA GLY A 291 -2.18 -10.91 -13.15
C GLY A 291 -0.72 -11.09 -12.70
N GLY A 292 -0.12 -12.27 -12.90
CA GLY A 292 1.23 -12.60 -12.44
C GLY A 292 2.37 -12.32 -13.43
N MET A 293 2.09 -11.93 -14.67
CA MET A 293 3.11 -11.79 -15.73
C MET A 293 3.75 -10.39 -15.87
N PHE A 294 3.42 -9.43 -15.01
CA PHE A 294 3.97 -8.05 -15.09
C PHE A 294 4.64 -7.57 -13.79
N GLY A 295 5.06 -8.48 -12.90
CA GLY A 295 5.46 -8.13 -11.53
C GLY A 295 6.93 -8.30 -11.12
N GLU A 296 7.77 -9.05 -11.84
CA GLU A 296 9.04 -9.52 -11.24
C GLU A 296 10.35 -9.04 -11.89
N ASP A 297 10.33 -8.23 -12.96
CA ASP A 297 11.56 -7.76 -13.64
C ASP A 297 12.04 -6.34 -13.27
N ALA A 298 11.48 -5.69 -12.23
CA ALA A 298 11.89 -4.34 -11.82
C ALA A 298 12.96 -4.31 -10.70
N GLY A 299 13.48 -5.46 -10.27
CA GLY A 299 14.34 -5.57 -9.09
C GLY A 299 15.86 -5.46 -9.31
N ASP A 300 16.37 -5.61 -10.53
CA ASP A 300 17.79 -5.95 -10.76
C ASP A 300 18.59 -4.95 -11.63
N ALA A 301 18.06 -3.75 -11.88
CA ALA A 301 18.65 -2.81 -12.85
C ALA A 301 19.57 -1.71 -12.28
N PHE A 302 19.97 -1.75 -11.00
CA PHE A 302 20.75 -0.68 -10.37
C PHE A 302 22.04 -1.12 -9.66
N ASP A 303 22.71 -2.15 -10.18
CA ASP A 303 24.12 -2.43 -9.86
C ASP A 303 25.01 -2.13 -11.07
N LEU A 304 25.04 -0.84 -11.46
CA LEU A 304 26.07 -0.32 -12.36
C LEU A 304 27.27 0.13 -11.52
N ASP A 305 28.17 -0.85 -11.38
CA ASP A 305 29.55 -0.74 -10.95
C ASP A 305 30.23 0.46 -11.66
N LEU A 306 30.53 1.51 -10.88
CA LEU A 306 31.38 2.63 -11.27
C LEU A 306 32.80 2.32 -10.81
N ASN A 307 33.54 1.61 -11.67
CA ASN A 307 35.01 1.60 -11.70
C ASN A 307 35.49 2.21 -13.02
#